data_AF-G5KB51-F1
#
_entry.id   AF-G5KB51-F1
#
_cell.length_a   1.000
_cell.length_b   1.000
_cell.length_c   1.000
_cell.angle_alpha   90.00
_cell.angle_beta   90.00
_cell.angle_gamma   90.00
#
_symmetry.space_group_name_H-M   'P 1'
#
loop_
_entity.id
_entity.type
_entity.pdbx_description
1 polymer ?
#
loop_
_entity_poly.entity_id
_entity_poly.type
_entity_poly.pdbx_seq_one_letter_code
_entity_poly.pdbx_strand_id
1 'polypeptide(L)'
;MKYYNYIYLFCKTIVNWWIIFLLLTHYNDLSIQSTTQMVESQLLNPFIIIKGQSLSFMRIIMVLGLSLISFLDSYSLIPEICKGFKQILEIHSKSKLDYRLSLIKLLTITYCKEYLLLFSGIVYVLLLLKCQFFNWEFLFFLIAWFIADIISYFLILYFVSEELLSIFLSCLAILFRYYFINHLFYVIGFLVLLYLLTLYLRRLTSARDNKWL
;
A
#
# COMPACT_ATOMS: atom_id res chain seq x y z
N MET A 1 15.32 -18.30 -17.34
CA MET A 1 14.29 -17.39 -16.77
C MET A 1 13.78 -17.82 -15.39
N LYS A 2 13.34 -19.07 -15.16
CA LYS A 2 12.82 -19.49 -13.83
C LYS A 2 13.80 -19.28 -12.66
N TYR A 3 15.08 -19.62 -12.83
CA TYR A 3 16.10 -19.44 -11.79
C TYR A 3 16.37 -17.98 -11.43
N TYR A 4 16.27 -17.07 -12.40
CA TYR A 4 16.44 -15.62 -12.16
C TYR A 4 15.34 -15.10 -11.22
N ASN A 5 14.10 -15.53 -11.43
CA ASN A 5 12.98 -15.12 -10.57
C ASN A 5 13.14 -15.62 -9.13
N TYR A 6 13.68 -16.83 -8.92
CA TYR A 6 13.94 -17.35 -7.58
C TYR A 6 15.06 -16.59 -6.87
N ILE A 7 16.16 -16.30 -7.58
CA ILE A 7 17.28 -15.52 -7.03
C ILE A 7 16.80 -14.11 -6.68
N TYR A 8 16.04 -13.47 -7.57
CA TYR A 8 15.45 -12.16 -7.33
C TYR A 8 14.56 -12.16 -6.07
N LEU A 9 13.63 -13.11 -5.96
CA LEU A 9 12.75 -13.23 -4.80
C LEU A 9 13.55 -13.45 -3.51
N PHE A 10 14.58 -14.31 -3.56
CA PHE A 10 15.44 -14.57 -2.41
C PHE A 10 16.18 -13.31 -1.95
N CYS A 11 16.83 -12.59 -2.88
CA CYS A 11 17.51 -11.33 -2.57
C CYS A 11 16.53 -10.27 -2.04
N LYS A 12 15.36 -10.12 -2.67
CA LYS A 12 14.28 -9.24 -2.22
C LYS A 12 13.88 -9.54 -0.78
N THR A 13 13.74 -10.82 -0.45
CA THR A 13 13.38 -11.28 0.91
C THR A 13 14.45 -10.92 1.94
N ILE A 14 15.72 -11.21 1.64
CA ILE A 14 16.83 -10.91 2.54
C ILE A 14 16.92 -9.41 2.82
N VAL A 15 16.87 -8.58 1.77
CA VAL A 15 16.95 -7.13 1.90
C VAL A 15 15.76 -6.60 2.71
N ASN A 16 14.56 -7.11 2.43
CA ASN A 16 13.35 -6.71 3.15
C ASN A 16 13.49 -7.01 4.66
N TRP A 17 13.85 -8.25 5.00
CA TRP A 17 14.04 -8.66 6.39
C TRP A 17 15.16 -7.90 7.09
N TRP A 18 16.25 -7.59 6.39
CA TRP A 18 17.34 -6.79 6.91
C TRP A 18 16.92 -5.36 7.26
N ILE A 19 16.14 -4.71 6.39
CA ILE A 19 15.62 -3.36 6.64
C ILE A 19 14.65 -3.38 7.84
N ILE A 20 13.74 -4.36 7.91
CA ILE A 20 12.83 -4.54 9.06
C ILE A 20 13.64 -4.73 10.34
N PHE A 21 14.68 -5.57 10.32
CA PHE A 21 15.56 -5.77 11.46
C PHE A 21 16.21 -4.46 11.92
N LEU A 22 16.83 -3.71 11.01
CA LEU A 22 17.45 -2.42 11.34
C LEU A 22 16.45 -1.42 11.92
N LEU A 23 15.25 -1.30 11.33
CA LEU A 23 14.22 -0.38 11.79
C LEU A 23 13.68 -0.74 13.18
N LEU A 24 13.46 -2.03 13.45
CA LEU A 24 12.92 -2.49 14.74
C LEU A 24 13.96 -2.57 15.85
N THR A 25 15.26 -2.60 15.53
CA THR A 25 16.33 -2.76 16.53
C THR A 25 17.20 -1.51 16.67
N HIS A 26 17.85 -1.09 15.58
CA HIS A 26 18.90 -0.09 15.64
C HIS A 26 18.37 1.34 15.61
N TYR A 27 17.27 1.56 14.88
CA TYR A 27 16.59 2.86 14.79
C TYR A 27 15.37 2.94 15.71
N ASN A 28 15.23 1.99 16.65
CA ASN A 28 14.17 2.01 17.62
C ASN A 28 14.49 2.95 18.79
N ASP A 29 14.34 4.24 18.53
CA ASP A 29 14.67 5.31 19.48
C ASP A 29 13.60 5.52 20.57
N LEU A 30 12.51 4.75 20.54
CA LEU A 30 11.37 4.91 21.43
C LEU A 30 11.38 3.77 22.48
N SER A 31 11.21 4.13 23.75
CA SER A 31 10.93 3.17 24.84
C SER A 31 9.46 2.73 24.78
N ILE A 32 9.10 2.01 23.73
CA ILE A 32 7.71 1.62 23.44
C ILE A 32 7.29 0.43 24.31
N GLN A 33 6.10 0.51 24.90
CA GLN A 33 5.56 -0.51 25.80
C GLN A 33 4.78 -1.63 25.08
N SER A 34 4.32 -1.42 23.83
CA SER A 34 3.53 -2.38 23.07
C SER A 34 4.12 -2.71 21.69
N THR A 35 3.92 -3.95 21.23
CA THR A 35 4.46 -4.46 19.94
C THR A 35 3.80 -3.80 18.73
N THR A 36 2.50 -3.50 18.83
CA THR A 36 1.73 -2.74 17.84
C THR A 36 2.33 -1.37 17.59
N GLN A 37 2.49 -0.59 18.65
CA GLN A 37 3.06 0.76 18.56
C GLN A 37 4.49 0.73 18.02
N MET A 38 5.29 -0.30 18.36
CA MET A 38 6.66 -0.44 17.85
C MET A 38 6.68 -0.67 16.34
N VAL A 39 5.86 -1.59 15.86
CA VAL A 39 5.79 -1.87 14.41
C VAL A 39 5.20 -0.68 13.66
N GLU A 40 4.14 -0.07 14.18
CA GLU A 40 3.52 1.11 13.61
C GLU A 40 4.52 2.28 13.54
N SER A 41 5.20 2.58 14.63
CA SER A 41 6.09 3.73 14.73
C SER A 41 7.31 3.58 13.82
N GLN A 42 7.88 2.38 13.73
CA GLN A 42 9.13 2.15 13.02
C GLN A 42 8.95 1.79 11.55
N LEU A 43 7.87 1.11 11.17
CA LEU A 43 7.68 0.63 9.79
C LEU A 43 6.69 1.47 8.98
N LEU A 44 5.78 2.21 9.63
CA LEU A 44 4.76 3.00 8.93
C LEU A 44 4.96 4.50 9.02
N ASN A 45 5.52 4.99 10.13
CA ASN A 45 5.65 6.43 10.34
C ASN A 45 7.09 6.92 10.03
N PRO A 46 7.33 7.49 8.83
CA PRO A 46 8.63 8.06 8.49
C PRO A 46 8.95 9.35 9.27
N PHE A 47 7.96 10.04 9.84
CA PHE A 47 8.13 11.39 10.39
C PHE A 47 7.86 11.48 11.89
N ILE A 48 8.32 10.50 12.68
CA ILE A 48 8.20 10.63 14.14
C ILE A 48 9.11 11.78 14.60
N ILE A 49 8.49 12.90 14.92
CA ILE A 49 9.15 14.05 15.54
C ILE A 49 8.90 13.94 17.04
N ILE A 50 9.84 13.35 17.77
CA ILE A 50 9.87 13.49 19.23
C ILE A 50 10.51 14.85 19.53
N LYS A 51 9.89 15.64 20.40
CA LYS A 51 10.46 16.94 20.82
C LYS A 51 11.89 16.73 21.33
N GLY A 52 12.86 17.34 20.65
CA GLY A 52 14.28 17.27 21.00
C GLY A 52 15.12 16.25 20.22
N GLN A 53 14.53 15.42 19.36
CA GLN A 53 15.29 14.54 18.45
C GLN A 53 15.42 15.15 17.05
N SER A 54 16.59 14.98 16.45
CA SER A 54 16.80 15.28 15.03
C SER A 54 16.10 14.24 14.16
N LEU A 55 15.44 14.70 13.09
CA LEU A 55 14.89 13.81 12.07
C LEU A 55 16.03 12.94 11.49
N SER A 56 15.97 11.63 11.70
CA SER A 56 16.90 10.69 11.07
C SER A 56 16.52 10.53 9.61
N PHE A 57 17.20 11.27 8.74
CA PHE A 57 17.02 11.17 7.28
C PHE A 57 17.20 9.74 6.78
N MET A 58 18.14 9.00 7.37
CA MET A 58 18.38 7.59 7.03
C MET A 58 17.15 6.73 7.33
N ARG A 59 16.48 6.94 8.47
CA ARG A 59 15.24 6.24 8.84
C ARG A 59 14.13 6.49 7.83
N ILE A 60 13.94 7.74 7.40
CA ILE A 60 12.96 8.08 6.36
C ILE A 60 13.24 7.29 5.08
N ILE A 61 14.51 7.28 4.62
CA ILE A 61 14.92 6.53 3.44
C ILE A 61 14.63 5.03 3.61
N MET A 62 14.94 4.45 4.77
CA MET A 62 14.69 3.04 5.01
C MET A 62 13.20 2.70 5.06
N VAL A 63 12.33 3.53 5.64
CA VAL A 63 10.88 3.29 5.68
C VAL A 63 10.26 3.38 4.28
N LEU A 64 10.65 4.39 3.50
CA LEU A 64 10.21 4.52 2.10
C LEU A 64 10.78 3.40 1.23
N GLY A 65 12.06 3.09 1.39
CA GLY A 65 12.74 1.98 0.71
C GLY A 65 12.12 0.63 1.03
N LEU A 66 11.77 0.37 2.30
CA LEU A 66 11.05 -0.82 2.74
C LEU A 66 9.72 -0.94 2.01
N SER A 67 8.95 0.15 1.96
CA SER A 67 7.66 0.17 1.28
C SER A 67 7.81 -0.11 -0.22
N LEU A 68 8.79 0.51 -0.88
CA LEU A 68 9.04 0.31 -2.31
C LEU A 68 9.54 -1.10 -2.63
N ILE A 69 10.52 -1.61 -1.88
CA ILE A 69 11.09 -2.95 -2.09
C ILE A 69 10.06 -4.02 -1.79
N SER A 70 9.27 -3.86 -0.72
CA SER A 70 8.28 -4.87 -0.32
C SER A 70 7.16 -5.04 -1.34
N PHE A 71 6.74 -3.95 -1.98
CA PHE A 71 5.56 -3.92 -2.85
C PHE A 71 5.88 -3.52 -4.30
N LEU A 72 7.13 -3.73 -4.74
CA LEU A 72 7.61 -3.30 -6.05
C LEU A 72 6.75 -3.85 -7.19
N ASP A 73 6.38 -5.14 -7.11
CA ASP A 73 5.64 -5.80 -8.19
C ASP A 73 4.21 -5.25 -8.25
N SER A 74 3.61 -4.96 -7.10
CA SER A 74 2.32 -4.27 -7.04
C SER A 74 2.39 -2.86 -7.63
N TYR A 75 3.44 -2.08 -7.31
CA TYR A 75 3.62 -0.73 -7.85
C TYR A 75 3.95 -0.69 -9.34
N SER A 76 4.63 -1.69 -9.89
CA SER A 76 4.86 -1.78 -11.34
C SER A 76 3.60 -2.21 -12.08
N LEU A 77 2.77 -3.04 -11.46
CA LEU A 77 1.56 -3.57 -12.07
C LEU A 77 0.45 -2.51 -12.21
N ILE A 78 0.29 -1.63 -11.23
CA ILE A 78 -0.71 -0.55 -11.25
C ILE A 78 -0.63 0.33 -12.52
N PRO A 79 0.53 0.92 -12.87
CA PRO A 79 0.67 1.73 -14.08
C PRO A 79 0.45 0.94 -15.36
N GLU A 80 0.89 -0.32 -15.43
CA GLU A 80 0.62 -1.20 -16.58
C GLU A 80 -0.88 -1.42 -16.79
N ILE A 81 -1.62 -1.64 -15.70
CA ILE A 81 -3.08 -1.72 -15.72
C ILE A 81 -3.67 -0.42 -16.28
N CYS A 82 -3.23 0.72 -15.77
CA CYS A 82 -3.72 2.03 -16.20
C CYS A 82 -3.42 2.34 -17.68
N LYS A 83 -2.24 1.96 -18.20
CA LYS A 83 -1.76 2.31 -19.54
C LYS A 83 -2.53 1.62 -20.69
N GLY A 84 -3.13 0.46 -20.46
CA GLY A 84 -3.85 -0.25 -21.54
C GLY A 84 -4.53 -1.55 -21.14
N PHE A 85 -4.09 -2.21 -20.07
CA PHE A 85 -4.70 -3.45 -19.60
C PHE A 85 -6.15 -3.26 -19.13
N LYS A 86 -6.54 -2.06 -18.69
CA LYS A 86 -7.95 -1.73 -18.41
C LYS A 86 -8.87 -1.95 -19.59
N GLN A 87 -8.47 -1.54 -20.80
CA GLN A 87 -9.30 -1.70 -21.99
C GLN A 87 -9.47 -3.17 -22.34
N ILE A 88 -8.39 -3.96 -22.22
CA ILE A 88 -8.42 -5.41 -22.42
C ILE A 88 -9.39 -6.07 -21.43
N LEU A 89 -9.27 -5.73 -20.13
CA LEU A 89 -10.17 -6.24 -19.10
C LEU A 89 -11.63 -5.82 -19.35
N GLU A 90 -11.86 -4.60 -19.82
CA GLU A 90 -13.20 -4.10 -20.12
C GLU A 90 -13.84 -4.86 -21.29
N ILE A 91 -13.10 -5.11 -22.38
CA ILE A 91 -13.57 -5.86 -23.55
C ILE A 91 -13.93 -7.31 -23.17
N HIS A 92 -13.16 -7.94 -22.28
CA HIS A 92 -13.39 -9.32 -21.87
C HIS A 92 -14.41 -9.46 -20.72
N SER A 93 -14.92 -8.36 -20.18
CA SER A 93 -15.88 -8.37 -19.08
C SER A 93 -17.32 -8.33 -19.58
N LYS A 94 -18.15 -9.28 -19.12
CA LYS A 94 -19.58 -9.34 -19.48
C LYS A 94 -20.41 -8.23 -18.83
N SER A 95 -19.91 -7.67 -17.73
CA SER A 95 -20.57 -6.61 -16.99
C SER A 95 -19.55 -5.66 -16.32
N LYS A 96 -20.03 -4.48 -15.90
CA LYS A 96 -19.22 -3.54 -15.10
C LYS A 96 -18.79 -4.13 -13.76
N LEU A 97 -19.54 -5.08 -13.21
CA LEU A 97 -19.17 -5.78 -11.97
C LEU A 97 -18.03 -6.77 -12.23
N ASP A 98 -18.11 -7.54 -13.31
CA ASP A 98 -17.04 -8.48 -13.69
C ASP A 98 -15.72 -7.76 -13.96
N TYR A 99 -15.78 -6.59 -14.58
CA TYR A 99 -14.61 -5.73 -14.79
C TYR A 99 -13.96 -5.30 -13.47
N ARG A 100 -14.76 -4.80 -12.53
CA ARG A 100 -14.27 -4.36 -11.20
C ARG A 100 -13.68 -5.53 -10.41
N LEU A 101 -14.34 -6.69 -10.43
CA LEU A 101 -13.86 -7.89 -9.76
C LEU A 101 -12.54 -8.38 -10.38
N SER A 102 -12.41 -8.30 -11.70
CA SER A 102 -11.18 -8.68 -12.40
C SER A 102 -10.01 -7.77 -12.04
N LEU A 103 -10.23 -6.45 -11.98
CA LEU A 103 -9.23 -5.48 -11.51
C LEU A 103 -8.77 -5.76 -10.08
N ILE A 104 -9.74 -5.92 -9.16
CA ILE A 104 -9.43 -6.21 -7.74
C ILE A 104 -8.66 -7.52 -7.64
N LYS A 105 -9.13 -8.59 -8.30
CA LYS A 105 -8.50 -9.90 -8.25
C LYS A 105 -7.04 -9.83 -8.69
N LEU A 106 -6.74 -9.11 -9.77
CA LEU A 106 -5.41 -9.00 -10.34
C LEU A 106 -4.46 -8.26 -9.39
N LEU A 107 -4.93 -7.16 -8.79
CA LEU A 107 -4.20 -6.42 -7.76
C LEU A 107 -3.98 -7.27 -6.50
N THR A 108 -5.06 -7.86 -5.95
CA THR A 108 -5.04 -8.54 -4.65
C THR A 108 -4.15 -9.77 -4.67
N ILE A 109 -4.07 -10.51 -5.78
CA ILE A 109 -3.20 -11.69 -5.88
C ILE A 109 -1.72 -11.30 -5.74
N THR A 110 -1.28 -10.25 -6.45
CA THR A 110 0.10 -9.78 -6.41
C THR A 110 0.42 -9.18 -5.05
N TYR A 111 -0.44 -8.27 -4.58
CA TYR A 111 -0.25 -7.61 -3.30
C TYR A 111 -0.27 -8.58 -2.11
N CYS A 112 -1.13 -9.60 -2.11
CA CYS A 112 -1.19 -10.59 -1.05
C CYS A 112 0.12 -11.39 -0.90
N LYS A 113 0.75 -11.76 -2.01
CA LYS A 113 2.05 -12.46 -1.97
C LYS A 113 3.14 -11.60 -1.35
N GLU A 114 3.22 -10.34 -1.77
CA GLU A 114 4.18 -9.37 -1.26
C GLU A 114 3.93 -9.02 0.21
N TYR A 115 2.66 -8.86 0.59
CA TYR A 115 2.25 -8.58 1.96
C TYR A 115 2.58 -9.74 2.92
N LEU A 116 2.34 -10.99 2.50
CA LEU A 116 2.71 -12.16 3.31
C LEU A 116 4.23 -12.24 3.54
N LEU A 117 5.03 -11.86 2.54
CA LEU A 117 6.48 -11.83 2.64
C LEU A 117 6.96 -10.75 3.61
N LEU A 118 6.40 -9.54 3.54
CA LEU A 118 6.63 -8.48 4.53
C LEU A 118 6.22 -8.95 5.94
N PHE A 119 5.02 -9.49 6.08
CA PHE A 119 4.46 -9.97 7.35
C PHE A 119 5.36 -11.04 7.99
N SER A 120 5.82 -12.03 7.22
CA SER A 120 6.75 -13.05 7.71
C SER A 120 8.06 -12.44 8.23
N GLY A 121 8.57 -11.39 7.58
CA GLY A 121 9.77 -10.67 8.05
C GLY A 121 9.54 -9.96 9.38
N ILE A 122 8.40 -9.29 9.55
CA ILE A 122 8.02 -8.65 10.81
C ILE A 122 7.92 -9.69 11.92
N VAL A 123 7.20 -10.79 11.69
CA VAL A 123 7.05 -11.87 12.69
C VAL A 123 8.40 -12.49 13.05
N TYR A 124 9.26 -12.75 12.07
CA TYR A 124 10.59 -13.30 12.29
C TYR A 124 11.45 -12.40 13.19
N VAL A 125 11.47 -11.09 12.92
CA VAL A 125 12.24 -10.13 13.74
C VAL A 125 11.64 -9.99 15.15
N LEU A 126 10.31 -9.96 15.28
CA LEU A 126 9.64 -9.92 16.58
C LEU A 126 9.94 -11.17 17.44
N LEU A 127 10.01 -12.35 16.80
CA LEU A 127 10.43 -13.59 17.45
C LEU A 127 11.87 -13.50 17.96
N LEU A 128 12.81 -12.97 17.16
CA LEU A 128 14.20 -12.76 17.57
C LEU A 128 14.30 -11.80 18.77
N LEU A 129 13.47 -10.77 18.80
CA LEU A 129 13.41 -9.79 19.90
C LEU A 129 12.64 -10.29 21.13
N LYS A 130 12.10 -11.53 21.09
CA LYS A 130 11.27 -12.11 22.15
C LYS A 130 10.06 -11.25 22.52
N CYS A 131 9.56 -10.47 21.56
CA CYS A 131 8.37 -9.65 21.73
C CYS A 131 7.09 -10.51 21.62
N GLN A 132 6.06 -10.16 22.40
CA GLN A 132 4.75 -10.82 22.28
C GLN A 132 4.04 -10.38 20.98
N PHE A 133 4.15 -11.19 19.94
CA PHE A 133 3.56 -10.91 18.62
C PHE A 133 2.12 -11.44 18.47
N PHE A 134 1.70 -12.42 19.28
CA PHE A 134 0.33 -12.96 19.29
C PHE A 134 -0.60 -12.13 20.19
N ASN A 135 -0.84 -10.88 19.83
CA ASN A 135 -1.93 -10.08 20.39
C ASN A 135 -2.99 -9.85 19.30
N TRP A 136 -4.27 -9.95 19.65
CA TRP A 136 -5.39 -9.64 18.76
C TRP A 136 -5.28 -8.23 18.18
N GLU A 137 -4.82 -7.26 18.98
CA GLU A 137 -4.58 -5.89 18.53
C GLU A 137 -3.57 -5.82 17.38
N PHE A 138 -2.50 -6.62 17.46
CA PHE A 138 -1.49 -6.70 16.41
C PHE A 138 -2.03 -7.32 15.12
N LEU A 139 -2.84 -8.37 15.26
CA LEU A 139 -3.47 -9.02 14.12
C LEU A 139 -4.49 -8.09 13.43
N PHE A 140 -5.30 -7.35 14.18
CA PHE A 140 -6.21 -6.34 13.63
C PHE A 140 -5.47 -5.20 12.94
N PHE A 141 -4.37 -4.72 13.52
CA PHE A 141 -3.52 -3.70 12.92
C PHE A 141 -2.99 -4.13 11.54
N LEU A 142 -2.53 -5.38 11.40
CA LEU A 142 -2.05 -5.90 10.12
C LEU A 142 -3.18 -6.02 9.10
N ILE A 143 -4.34 -6.54 9.50
CA ILE A 143 -5.52 -6.60 8.62
C ILE A 143 -5.93 -5.19 8.17
N ALA A 144 -5.94 -4.21 9.08
CA ALA A 144 -6.25 -2.82 8.77
C ALA A 144 -5.28 -2.23 7.74
N TRP A 145 -3.98 -2.48 7.89
CA TRP A 145 -2.96 -2.08 6.92
C TRP A 145 -3.25 -2.70 5.55
N PHE A 146 -3.44 -4.02 5.47
CA PHE A 146 -3.72 -4.72 4.22
C PHE A 146 -4.95 -4.15 3.49
N ILE A 147 -6.04 -3.91 4.23
CA ILE A 147 -7.28 -3.35 3.69
C ILE A 147 -7.06 -1.92 3.18
N ALA A 148 -6.37 -1.08 3.93
CA ALA A 148 -6.11 0.32 3.56
C ALA A 148 -5.34 0.43 2.23
N ASP A 149 -4.32 -0.41 2.03
CA ASP A 149 -3.54 -0.43 0.79
C ASP A 149 -4.35 -0.94 -0.40
N ILE A 150 -5.12 -2.04 -0.24
CA ILE A 150 -5.98 -2.56 -1.32
C ILE A 150 -7.00 -1.53 -1.76
N ILE A 151 -7.66 -0.87 -0.80
CA ILE A 151 -8.64 0.17 -1.11
C ILE A 151 -7.94 1.28 -1.89
N SER A 152 -6.79 1.77 -1.41
CA SER A 152 -6.03 2.85 -2.04
C SER A 152 -5.65 2.51 -3.50
N TYR A 153 -5.08 1.33 -3.73
CA TYR A 153 -4.70 0.92 -5.08
C TYR A 153 -5.89 0.64 -5.98
N PHE A 154 -6.97 0.03 -5.46
CA PHE A 154 -8.19 -0.15 -6.23
C PHE A 154 -8.74 1.17 -6.74
N LEU A 155 -8.69 2.23 -5.93
CA LEU A 155 -9.17 3.55 -6.32
C LEU A 155 -8.29 4.21 -7.37
N ILE A 156 -6.97 4.11 -7.23
CA ILE A 156 -6.03 4.55 -8.27
C ILE A 156 -6.38 3.84 -9.58
N LEU A 157 -6.51 2.52 -9.53
CA LEU A 157 -6.94 1.71 -10.67
C LEU A 157 -8.37 2.01 -11.13
N TYR A 158 -9.23 2.58 -10.32
CA TYR A 158 -10.59 2.87 -10.76
C TYR A 158 -10.68 4.24 -11.45
N PHE A 159 -10.00 5.25 -10.92
CA PHE A 159 -10.15 6.64 -11.36
C PHE A 159 -9.08 7.13 -12.34
N VAL A 160 -7.89 6.53 -12.33
CA VAL A 160 -6.73 7.06 -13.05
C VAL A 160 -6.43 6.23 -14.28
N SER A 161 -6.50 6.81 -15.47
CA SER A 161 -6.14 6.10 -16.72
C SER A 161 -4.72 6.40 -17.19
N GLU A 162 -4.03 7.37 -16.58
CA GLU A 162 -2.68 7.76 -16.96
C GLU A 162 -1.62 7.05 -16.13
N GLU A 163 -0.59 6.55 -16.79
CA GLU A 163 0.52 5.82 -16.17
C GLU A 163 1.27 6.68 -15.15
N LEU A 164 1.73 7.86 -15.55
CA LEU A 164 2.51 8.77 -14.69
C LEU A 164 1.72 9.20 -13.45
N LEU A 165 0.43 9.54 -13.64
CA LEU A 165 -0.44 9.93 -12.54
C LEU A 165 -0.66 8.77 -11.56
N SER A 166 -0.76 7.54 -12.06
CA SER A 166 -0.94 6.35 -11.22
C SER A 166 0.31 6.03 -10.39
N ILE A 167 1.51 6.24 -10.93
CA ILE A 167 2.77 6.10 -10.18
C ILE A 167 2.82 7.15 -9.08
N PHE A 168 2.55 8.42 -9.41
CA PHE A 168 2.56 9.51 -8.43
C PHE A 168 1.57 9.26 -7.28
N LEU A 169 0.34 8.84 -7.60
CA LEU A 169 -0.67 8.54 -6.59
C LEU A 169 -0.33 7.29 -5.76
N SER A 170 0.34 6.30 -6.34
CA SER A 170 0.82 5.12 -5.60
C SER A 170 1.89 5.52 -4.58
N CYS A 171 2.82 6.41 -4.95
CA CYS A 171 3.81 6.97 -4.03
C CYS A 171 3.14 7.80 -2.91
N LEU A 172 2.14 8.62 -3.25
CA LEU A 172 1.36 9.35 -2.24
C LEU A 172 0.62 8.42 -1.28
N ALA A 173 0.06 7.31 -1.77
CA ALA A 173 -0.62 6.34 -0.93
C ALA A 173 0.31 5.75 0.15
N ILE A 174 1.60 5.56 -0.15
CA ILE A 174 2.62 5.14 0.83
C ILE A 174 2.74 6.18 1.96
N LEU A 175 2.83 7.46 1.60
CA LEU A 175 2.99 8.56 2.58
C LEU A 175 1.77 8.71 3.48
N PHE A 176 0.58 8.53 2.92
CA PHE A 176 -0.68 8.67 3.66
C PHE A 176 -1.11 7.39 4.38
N ARG A 177 -0.45 6.26 4.14
CA ARG A 177 -0.78 4.95 4.74
C ARG A 177 -0.94 5.02 6.26
N TYR A 178 -0.02 5.70 6.93
CA TYR A 178 -0.07 5.90 8.38
C TYR A 178 -1.36 6.62 8.81
N TYR A 179 -1.75 7.67 8.09
CA TYR A 179 -3.00 8.40 8.36
C TYR A 179 -4.22 7.51 8.11
N PHE A 180 -4.23 6.73 7.02
CA PHE A 180 -5.33 5.87 6.64
C PHE A 180 -5.61 4.76 7.67
N ILE A 181 -4.57 4.18 8.27
CA ILE A 181 -4.70 3.11 9.29
C ILE A 181 -5.36 3.63 10.58
N ASN A 182 -5.00 4.84 11.01
CA ASN A 182 -5.54 5.42 12.25
C ASN A 182 -6.92 6.07 12.08
N HIS A 183 -7.36 6.29 10.84
CA HIS A 183 -8.57 7.04 10.51
C HIS A 183 -9.47 6.34 9.50
N LEU A 184 -9.54 4.99 9.50
CA LEU A 184 -10.30 4.16 8.54
C LEU A 184 -11.70 4.69 8.18
N PHE A 185 -12.45 5.24 9.13
CA PHE A 185 -13.77 5.84 8.87
C PHE A 185 -13.71 7.12 8.00
N TYR A 186 -12.73 7.99 8.23
CA TYR A 186 -12.52 9.19 7.42
C TYR A 186 -12.08 8.86 6.00
N VAL A 187 -11.38 7.74 5.83
CA VAL A 187 -11.04 7.17 4.52
C VAL A 187 -12.31 6.86 3.76
N ILE A 188 -13.19 6.03 4.34
CA ILE A 188 -14.46 5.67 3.72
C ILE A 188 -15.26 6.93 3.38
N GLY A 189 -15.29 7.94 4.26
CA GLY A 189 -15.92 9.23 4.00
C GLY A 189 -15.30 10.02 2.84
N PHE A 190 -13.97 10.15 2.80
CA PHE A 190 -13.23 10.82 1.72
C PHE A 190 -13.46 10.12 0.37
N LEU A 191 -13.56 8.79 0.38
CA LEU A 191 -13.81 7.98 -0.80
C LEU A 191 -15.23 8.11 -1.34
N VAL A 192 -16.22 8.18 -0.44
CA VAL A 192 -17.59 8.51 -0.83
C VAL A 192 -17.63 9.90 -1.47
N LEU A 193 -16.89 10.87 -0.92
CA LEU A 193 -16.77 12.22 -1.48
C LEU A 193 -16.13 12.23 -2.87
N LEU A 194 -15.01 11.54 -3.07
CA LEU A 194 -14.37 11.38 -4.38
C LEU A 194 -15.27 10.70 -5.40
N TYR A 195 -16.03 9.68 -4.98
CA TYR A 195 -17.00 8.99 -5.83
C TYR A 195 -18.17 9.91 -6.24
N LEU A 196 -18.71 10.69 -5.30
CA LEU A 196 -19.76 11.66 -5.60
C LEU A 196 -19.25 12.77 -6.52
N LEU A 197 -18.03 13.25 -6.31
CA LEU A 197 -17.39 14.28 -7.13
C LEU A 197 -17.15 13.79 -8.57
N THR A 198 -16.70 12.55 -8.73
CA THR A 198 -16.53 11.93 -10.05
C THR A 198 -17.86 11.65 -10.76
N LEU A 199 -18.90 11.23 -10.03
CA LEU A 199 -20.26 11.12 -10.59
C LEU A 199 -20.79 12.49 -11.04
N TYR A 200 -20.56 13.54 -10.25
CA TYR A 200 -20.95 14.90 -10.59
C TYR A 200 -20.22 15.42 -11.83
N LEU A 201 -18.90 15.25 -11.91
CA LEU A 201 -18.09 15.63 -13.07
C LEU A 201 -18.51 14.86 -14.33
N ARG A 202 -18.80 13.56 -14.21
CA ARG A 202 -19.30 12.75 -15.33
C ARG A 202 -20.68 13.18 -15.83
N ARG A 203 -21.56 13.62 -14.92
CA ARG A 203 -22.84 14.23 -15.32
C ARG A 203 -22.64 15.56 -16.02
N LEU A 204 -21.69 16.39 -15.56
CA LEU A 204 -21.38 17.67 -16.20
C LEU A 204 -20.82 17.49 -17.62
N THR A 205 -19.94 16.53 -17.84
CA THR A 205 -19.42 16.24 -19.19
C THR A 205 -20.51 15.68 -20.10
N SER A 206 -21.30 14.71 -19.63
CA SER A 206 -22.43 14.16 -20.39
C SER A 206 -23.52 15.20 -20.71
N ALA A 207 -23.78 16.15 -19.81
CA ALA A 207 -24.74 17.23 -20.04
C ALA A 207 -24.21 18.30 -21.02
N ARG A 208 -22.88 18.41 -21.18
CA ARG A 208 -22.23 19.30 -22.14
C ARG A 208 -22.27 18.72 -23.56
N ASP A 209 -22.14 17.40 -23.69
CA ASP A 209 -22.19 16.70 -24.97
C ASP A 209 -23.62 16.63 -25.54
N ASN A 210 -24.65 16.60 -24.68
CA ASN A 210 -26.05 16.62 -25.09
C ASN A 210 -26.58 18.01 -25.50
N LYS A 211 -25.77 19.08 -25.44
CA LYS A 211 -26.19 20.43 -25.87
C LYS A 211 -25.93 20.71 -27.36
N TRP A 212 -25.36 19.75 -28.09
CA TRP A 212 -25.02 19.87 -29.52
C TRP A 212 -25.80 18.90 -30.42
N LEU A 213 -26.90 18.33 -29.92
CA LEU A 213 -27.95 17.62 -30.69
C LEU A 213 -29.25 18.41 -30.58
#